data_AF-A0A3D2VVQ8-F1
#
_entry.id   AF-A0A3D2VVQ8-F1
#
_cell.length_a   1.000
_cell.length_b   1.000
_cell.length_c   1.000
_cell.angle_alpha   90.00
_cell.angle_beta   90.00
_cell.angle_gamma   90.00
#
_symmetry.space_group_name_H-M   'P 1'
#
loop_
_entity.id
_entity.type
_entity.pdbx_description
1 polymer ?
#
loop_
_entity_poly.entity_id
_entity_poly.type
_entity_poly.pdbx_seq_one_letter_code
_entity_poly.pdbx_strand_id
1 'polypeptide(L)' 'MTDIAKEILPVNLEDEMRQSYLDYAMSVIVGRALPDVRDGLKPVHRRGLFGMSETGNDWDKPHPVSYKHLTLPA' A
#
# COMPACT_ATOMS: atom_id res chain seq x y z
N MET A 1 2.90 1.52 -40.18
CA MET A 1 2.67 2.12 -38.85
C MET A 1 1.72 1.17 -38.15
N THR A 2 2.28 0.32 -37.29
CA THR A 2 1.69 -0.91 -36.76
C THR A 2 0.58 -0.64 -35.75
N ASP A 3 -0.44 -1.47 -35.84
CA ASP A 3 -1.72 -1.46 -35.15
C ASP A 3 -1.61 -1.30 -33.63
N ILE A 4 -1.95 -0.11 -33.13
CA ILE A 4 -2.30 0.13 -31.72
C ILE A 4 -3.83 0.03 -31.58
N ALA A 5 -4.46 -0.86 -32.36
CA ALA A 5 -5.81 -1.30 -32.09
C ALA A 5 -5.73 -2.26 -30.91
N LYS A 6 -5.57 -1.69 -29.72
CA LYS A 6 -5.76 -2.35 -28.43
C LYS A 6 -7.07 -3.13 -28.55
N GLU A 7 -7.03 -4.46 -28.51
CA GLU A 7 -8.22 -5.30 -28.52
C GLU A 7 -9.16 -4.79 -27.42
N ILE A 8 -10.22 -4.08 -27.82
CA ILE A 8 -11.28 -3.67 -26.90
C ILE A 8 -12.12 -4.92 -26.72
N LEU A 9 -11.76 -5.74 -25.74
CA LEU A 9 -12.57 -6.88 -25.35
C LEU A 9 -13.86 -6.34 -24.71
N PRO A 10 -15.04 -6.63 -25.28
CA PRO A 10 -16.29 -6.25 -24.66
C PRO A 10 -16.45 -7.05 -23.37
N VAL A 11 -16.44 -6.36 -22.22
CA VAL A 11 -16.67 -6.97 -20.90
C VAL A 11 -18.09 -6.67 -20.46
N ASN A 12 -18.76 -7.65 -19.87
CA ASN A 12 -20.07 -7.44 -19.27
C ASN A 12 -19.93 -6.58 -18.01
N LEU A 13 -20.67 -5.46 -17.96
CA LEU A 13 -20.58 -4.49 -16.87
C LEU A 13 -20.95 -5.10 -15.51
N GLU A 14 -21.94 -5.99 -15.46
CA GLU A 14 -22.34 -6.65 -14.19
C GLU A 14 -21.22 -7.51 -13.60
N ASP A 15 -20.54 -8.27 -14.46
CA ASP A 15 -19.47 -9.17 -14.04
C ASP A 15 -18.22 -8.38 -13.62
N GLU A 16 -17.87 -7.33 -14.37
CA GLU A 16 -16.75 -6.43 -14.03
C GLU A 16 -16.98 -5.69 -12.71
N MET A 17 -18.22 -5.23 -12.47
CA MET A 17 -18.56 -4.52 -11.24
C MET A 17 -18.50 -5.44 -10.02
N ARG A 18 -18.99 -6.68 -10.15
CA ARG A 18 -18.89 -7.68 -9.09
C ARG A 18 -17.41 -7.99 -8.78
N GLN A 19 -16.61 -8.21 -9.82
CA GLN A 19 -15.19 -8.54 -9.68
C GLN A 19 -14.42 -7.39 -9.02
N SER A 20 -14.56 -6.18 -9.55
CA SER A 20 -13.92 -4.97 -9.00
C SER A 20 -14.30 -4.71 -7.54
N TYR A 21 -15.57 -4.93 -7.19
CA TYR A 21 -16.03 -4.80 -5.80
C TYR A 21 -15.37 -5.82 -4.87
N LEU A 22 -15.31 -7.09 -5.29
CA LEU A 22 -14.69 -8.16 -4.51
C LEU A 22 -13.19 -7.93 -4.35
N ASP A 23 -12.49 -7.53 -5.40
CA ASP A 23 -11.05 -7.27 -5.37
C ASP A 23 -10.72 -6.09 -4.45
N TYR A 24 -11.51 -5.01 -4.52
CA TYR A 24 -11.36 -3.89 -3.60
C TYR A 24 -11.66 -4.30 -2.15
N ALA A 25 -12.77 -4.97 -1.89
CA ALA A 25 -13.17 -5.40 -0.55
C ALA A 25 -12.11 -6.31 0.08
N MET A 26 -11.62 -7.31 -0.65
CA MET A 26 -10.58 -8.22 -0.19
C MET A 26 -9.27 -7.48 0.10
N SER A 27 -8.86 -6.55 -0.77
CA SER A 27 -7.66 -5.73 -0.56
C SER A 27 -7.75 -4.88 0.71
N VAL A 28 -8.93 -4.34 1.03
CA VAL A 28 -9.16 -3.51 2.21
C VAL A 28 -9.14 -4.35 3.48
N ILE A 29 -9.79 -5.52 3.46
CA ILE A 29 -9.85 -6.43 4.62
C ILE A 29 -8.44 -6.88 5.00
N VAL A 30 -7.66 -7.37 4.03
CA VAL A 30 -6.33 -7.95 4.27
C VAL A 30 -5.26 -6.89 4.48
N GLY A 31 -5.30 -5.79 3.71
CA GLY A 31 -4.19 -4.85 3.63
C GLY A 31 -4.33 -3.58 4.46
N ARG A 32 -5.49 -3.31 5.06
CA ARG A 32 -5.75 -2.05 5.77
C ARG A 32 -6.57 -2.19 7.05
N ALA A 33 -7.65 -2.98 7.02
CA ALA A 33 -8.68 -2.97 8.05
C ALA A 33 -8.34 -3.85 9.26
N LEU A 34 -7.89 -5.09 9.04
CA LEU A 34 -7.59 -6.02 10.13
C LEU A 34 -6.11 -5.92 10.55
N PRO A 35 -5.80 -5.75 11.85
CA PRO A 35 -4.43 -5.85 12.34
C PRO A 35 -3.95 -7.31 12.29
N ASP A 36 -2.65 -7.48 12.05
CA ASP A 36 -2.02 -8.80 12.05
C ASP A 36 -2.01 -9.36 13.49
N VAL A 37 -2.43 -10.62 13.66
CA VAL A 37 -2.60 -11.27 14.99
C VAL A 37 -1.28 -11.39 15.74
N ARG A 38 -0.17 -11.45 15.03
CA ARG A 38 1.17 -11.65 15.61
C ARG A 38 1.67 -10.44 16.39
N ASP A 39 1.43 -9.25 15.83
CA ASP A 39 2.04 -8.01 16.33
C ASP A 39 0.98 -7.01 16.82
N GLY A 40 -0.29 -7.20 16.46
CA GLY A 40 -1.37 -6.23 16.66
C GLY A 40 -1.21 -4.92 15.86
N LEU A 41 -0.17 -4.82 15.02
CA LEU A 41 0.16 -3.61 14.28
C LEU A 41 -0.54 -3.57 12.92
N LYS A 42 -1.08 -2.40 12.57
CA LYS A 42 -1.57 -2.12 11.22
C LYS A 42 -0.38 -1.99 10.25
N PRO A 43 -0.54 -2.30 8.95
CA PRO A 43 0.53 -2.20 7.96
C PRO A 43 1.22 -0.82 7.88
N VAL A 44 0.50 0.26 8.21
CA VAL A 44 1.06 1.62 8.30
C VAL A 44 2.09 1.75 9.41
N HIS A 45 1.82 1.20 10.59
CA HIS A 45 2.75 1.26 11.73
C HIS A 45 4.02 0.47 11.45
N ARG A 46 3.89 -0.72 10.83
CA ARG A 46 5.04 -1.55 10.44
C ARG A 46 5.98 -0.80 9.49
N ARG A 47 5.44 -0.12 8.48
CA ARG A 47 6.24 0.72 7.55
C ARG A 47 6.88 1.91 8.23
N GLY A 48 6.16 2.59 9.13
CA GLY A 48 6.71 3.72 9.90
C GLY A 48 7.89 3.31 10.77
N LEU A 49 7.72 2.26 11.58
CA LEU A 49 8.78 1.73 12.44
C LEU A 49 9.97 1.21 11.63
N PHE A 50 9.71 0.55 10.49
CA PHE A 50 10.76 0.09 9.59
C PHE A 50 11.57 1.26 9.01
N GLY A 51 10.92 2.31 8.50
CA GLY A 51 11.63 3.49 7.98
C GLY A 51 12.41 4.25 9.08
N MET A 52 11.91 4.26 10.31
CA MET A 52 12.65 4.81 11.46
C MET A 52 13.89 3.99 11.80
N SER A 53 13.80 2.65 11.68
CA SER A 53 14.92 1.74 11.86
C SER A 53 15.99 1.91 10.77
N GLU A 54 15.59 2.04 9.49
CA GLU A 54 16.55 2.25 8.39
C GLU A 54 17.28 3.60 8.48
N THR A 55 16.60 4.62 8.98
CA THR A 55 17.19 5.96 9.22
C THR A 55 18.11 5.96 10.46
N GLY A 56 18.08 4.90 11.28
CA GLY A 56 18.84 4.82 12.53
C GLY A 56 18.41 5.86 13.56
N ASN A 57 17.10 6.13 13.66
CA ASN A 57 16.53 7.08 14.62
C ASN A 57 16.28 6.43 15.98
N ASP A 58 17.37 6.12 16.69
CA ASP A 58 17.32 5.55 18.03
C ASP A 58 16.97 6.59 19.09
N TRP A 59 16.51 6.11 20.25
CA TRP A 59 16.10 6.95 21.38
C TRP A 59 17.20 7.89 21.92
N ASP A 60 18.46 7.55 21.69
CA ASP A 60 19.64 8.32 22.12
C ASP A 60 20.01 9.46 21.15
N LYS A 61 19.39 9.51 19.97
CA LYS A 61 19.76 10.46 18.90
C LYS A 61 18.82 11.68 18.86
N PRO A 62 19.31 12.83 18.39
CA PRO A 62 18.48 14.02 18.21
C PRO A 62 17.31 13.76 17.26
N HIS A 63 16.11 14.22 17.61
CA HIS A 63 14.91 13.99 16.82
C HIS A 63 15.00 14.61 15.41
N PRO A 64 14.95 13.80 14.34
CA PRO A 64 14.90 14.31 12.98
C PRO A 64 13.50 14.89 12.69
N VAL A 65 13.45 15.87 11.79
CA VAL A 65 12.19 16.48 11.34
C VAL A 65 11.27 15.45 10.67
N SER A 66 9.97 15.51 10.98
CA SER A 66 8.99 14.49 10.60
C SER A 66 8.77 14.29 9.10
N TYR A 67 9.23 15.19 8.21
CA TYR A 67 9.07 15.01 6.77
C TYR A 67 10.30 14.39 6.08
N LYS A 68 11.42 14.22 6.79
CA LYS A 68 12.66 13.68 6.20
C LYS A 68 12.57 12.21 5.76
N HIS A 69 11.64 11.45 6.33
CA HIS A 69 11.43 10.03 5.97
C HIS A 69 10.39 9.84 4.84
N LEU A 70 9.75 10.93 4.37
CA LEU A 70 8.76 10.90 3.29
C LEU A 70 9.37 11.10 1.90
N THR A 71 10.66 11.43 1.81
CA THR A 71 11.35 11.58 0.54
C THR A 71 11.70 10.21 -0.02
N LEU A 72 10.97 9.79 -1.06
CA LEU A 72 11.32 8.64 -1.89
C LEU A 72 12.75 8.83 -2.45
N PRO A 73 13.55 7.76 -2.58
CA PRO A 73 14.77 7.84 -3.37
C PRO A 73 14.38 8.25 -4.80
N ALA A 74 15.06 9.26 -5.32
CA ALA A 74 14.94 9.69 -6.71
C ALA A 74 15.38 8.59 -7.69
#